data_AF-A0A954FUY8-F1
#
_entry.id   AF-A0A954FUY8-F1
#
_cell.length_a   1.000
_cell.length_b   1.000
_cell.length_c   1.000
_cell.angle_alpha   90.00
_cell.angle_beta   90.00
_cell.angle_gamma   90.00
#
_symmetry.space_group_name_H-M   'P 1'
#
loop_
_entity.id
_entity.type
_entity.pdbx_description
1 polymer ?
#
loop_
_entity_poly.entity_id
_entity_poly.type
_entity_poly.pdbx_seq_one_letter_code
_entity_poly.pdbx_strand_id
1 'polypeptide(L)'
;MKSLAYSLLLLGVVSGTSLLQVESRLWANEKSAENKAAKPKLTLSREKNMLYIHGDHFPGKIIPINYLEAYCRANSTDADWGKHTVVKHETQTISLNDDQTVLKLKCTVADGVTVHHTITAKEDEVDFQLVAHNPTQRRSEVHWAQPCIRVGDFAGLGQSQTDDKYAYIKKSFIFLDGKPAMMPTRNWATKARYVPGQVWCPMNVPRTDVNPRPLSKEVPSNGLIGCYSADDSLIFATAFEPYQELFQGVIRCLHADFRLGGLQPGQTKTIRGKIYIVPADMDALVKRYERDFPEQVKKQ
;
A
#
# COMPACT_ATOMS: atom_id res chain seq x y z
N MET A 1 64.10 -70.86 -10.69
CA MET A 1 64.75 -69.64 -11.24
C MET A 1 65.06 -68.70 -10.07
N LYS A 2 66.36 -68.37 -9.91
CA LYS A 2 67.05 -67.28 -9.17
C LYS A 2 66.17 -66.41 -8.21
N SER A 3 66.38 -66.29 -6.89
CA SER A 3 67.55 -65.91 -6.05
C SER A 3 67.69 -64.39 -5.77
N LEU A 4 67.86 -64.02 -4.48
CA LEU A 4 68.50 -62.81 -3.89
C LEU A 4 67.75 -61.45 -4.06
N ALA A 5 67.88 -60.40 -3.23
CA ALA A 5 68.52 -60.12 -1.93
C ALA A 5 68.26 -58.64 -1.55
N TYR A 6 68.13 -58.38 -0.25
CA TYR A 6 68.73 -57.32 0.58
C TYR A 6 69.14 -55.93 0.03
N SER A 7 68.68 -54.90 0.78
CA SER A 7 69.36 -53.71 1.34
C SER A 7 70.41 -52.90 0.55
N LEU A 8 70.26 -51.56 0.55
CA LEU A 8 71.26 -50.54 0.92
C LEU A 8 70.54 -49.15 0.94
N LEU A 9 70.43 -48.38 2.04
CA LEU A 9 71.39 -47.50 2.75
C LEU A 9 71.79 -46.21 1.99
N LEU A 10 71.43 -45.03 2.54
CA LEU A 10 72.21 -43.77 2.72
C LEU A 10 71.26 -42.57 2.92
N LEU A 11 71.06 -41.99 4.11
CA LEU A 11 71.89 -41.07 4.93
C LEU A 11 72.19 -39.69 4.29
N GLY A 12 71.63 -38.65 4.94
CA GLY A 12 71.97 -37.22 4.84
C GLY A 12 70.93 -36.40 5.64
N VAL A 13 71.11 -36.13 6.95
CA VAL A 13 71.88 -35.01 7.57
C VAL A 13 71.23 -33.64 7.27
N VAL A 14 70.93 -32.69 8.15
CA VAL A 14 70.95 -32.49 9.62
C VAL A 14 70.20 -31.16 9.90
N SER A 15 69.52 -31.08 11.06
CA SER A 15 69.15 -29.89 11.88
C SER A 15 68.31 -28.72 11.33
N GLY A 16 67.34 -28.30 12.15
CA GLY A 16 67.09 -26.87 12.36
C GLY A 16 65.64 -26.48 12.70
N THR A 17 65.38 -26.26 14.00
CA THR A 17 64.43 -25.27 14.57
C THR A 17 62.94 -25.33 14.15
N SER A 18 62.03 -25.86 14.96
CA SER A 18 61.39 -25.26 16.15
C SER A 18 60.47 -24.05 15.88
N LEU A 19 59.22 -24.22 16.34
CA LEU A 19 58.19 -23.23 16.69
C LEU A 19 57.32 -22.60 15.58
N LEU A 20 56.02 -22.56 15.92
CA LEU A 20 54.89 -21.79 15.34
C LEU A 20 53.96 -22.55 14.38
N GLN A 21 53.04 -23.34 14.93
CA GLN A 21 51.80 -23.69 14.21
C GLN A 21 50.60 -24.01 15.12
N VAL A 22 50.45 -23.28 16.22
CA VAL A 22 49.27 -23.36 17.11
C VAL A 22 48.60 -21.99 17.22
N GLU A 23 48.34 -21.30 16.11
CA GLU A 23 47.55 -20.04 16.11
C GLU A 23 46.66 -19.86 14.87
N SER A 24 46.26 -20.94 14.18
CA SER A 24 45.36 -20.82 13.01
C SER A 24 43.97 -21.42 13.18
N ARG A 25 43.63 -21.95 14.36
CA ARG A 25 42.33 -22.61 14.61
C ARG A 25 41.33 -21.82 15.45
N LEU A 26 41.66 -20.62 15.92
CA LEU A 26 40.76 -19.77 16.69
C LEU A 26 40.11 -18.63 15.88
N TRP A 27 40.48 -18.43 14.61
CA TRP A 27 39.93 -17.35 13.75
C TRP A 27 38.97 -17.83 12.66
N ALA A 28 38.63 -19.12 12.63
CA ALA A 28 37.76 -19.69 11.61
C ALA A 28 36.27 -19.74 11.99
N ASN A 29 35.89 -19.30 13.21
CA ASN A 29 34.52 -19.46 13.72
C ASN A 29 33.78 -18.13 14.01
N GLU A 30 34.33 -16.98 13.60
CA GLU A 30 33.69 -15.66 13.78
C GLU A 30 33.15 -15.03 12.48
N LYS A 31 33.20 -15.74 11.34
CA LYS A 31 32.73 -15.24 10.03
C LYS A 31 31.51 -15.95 9.44
N SER A 32 30.72 -16.63 10.26
CA SER A 32 29.41 -17.16 9.86
C SER A 32 28.28 -16.60 10.72
N ALA A 33 28.37 -15.33 11.11
CA ALA A 33 27.16 -14.54 11.29
C ALA A 33 26.53 -14.38 9.90
N GLU A 34 25.62 -15.30 9.56
CA GLU A 34 24.70 -15.14 8.45
C GLU A 34 24.19 -13.70 8.46
N ASN A 35 24.50 -12.99 7.39
CA ASN A 35 23.91 -11.72 7.05
C ASN A 35 22.42 -12.00 6.83
N LYS A 36 21.65 -12.06 7.92
CA LYS A 36 20.20 -12.06 7.86
C LYS A 36 19.86 -10.72 7.24
N ALA A 37 19.63 -10.72 5.93
CA ALA A 37 19.36 -9.52 5.16
C ALA A 37 18.37 -8.68 5.97
N ALA A 38 18.77 -7.46 6.31
CA ALA A 38 17.90 -6.53 7.02
C ALA A 38 16.59 -6.52 6.23
N LYS A 39 15.49 -6.78 6.93
CA LYS A 39 14.20 -6.89 6.26
C LYS A 39 13.95 -5.61 5.46
N PRO A 40 13.36 -5.70 4.26
CA PRO A 40 13.10 -4.53 3.45
C PRO A 40 12.35 -3.49 4.30
N LYS A 41 12.82 -2.25 4.30
CA LYS A 41 12.23 -1.17 5.10
C LYS A 41 11.61 -0.15 4.15
N LEU A 42 10.34 0.17 4.35
CA LEU A 42 9.69 1.27 3.65
C LEU A 42 10.03 2.60 4.31
N THR A 43 10.12 3.64 3.50
CA THR A 43 10.24 5.03 3.97
C THR A 43 9.24 5.94 3.25
N LEU A 44 9.06 7.13 3.79
CA LEU A 44 8.07 8.11 3.36
C LEU A 44 8.74 9.42 3.00
N SER A 45 8.33 10.02 1.89
CA SER A 45 8.59 11.44 1.63
C SER A 45 7.32 12.13 1.16
N ARG A 46 7.29 13.47 1.24
CA ARG A 46 6.15 14.25 0.79
C ARG A 46 6.59 15.53 0.11
N GLU A 47 5.95 15.83 -1.02
CA GLU A 47 6.08 17.10 -1.72
C GLU A 47 4.68 17.60 -2.10
N LYS A 48 4.28 18.76 -1.57
CA LYS A 48 2.92 19.31 -1.76
C LYS A 48 1.88 18.22 -1.46
N ASN A 49 0.98 17.90 -2.38
CA ASN A 49 -0.07 16.88 -2.17
C ASN A 49 0.40 15.45 -2.42
N MET A 50 1.63 15.25 -2.90
CA MET A 50 2.17 13.93 -3.19
C MET A 50 2.86 13.34 -1.97
N LEU A 51 2.33 12.22 -1.49
CA LEU A 51 3.00 11.29 -0.59
C LEU A 51 3.70 10.21 -1.43
N TYR A 52 4.92 9.84 -1.06
CA TYR A 52 5.69 8.80 -1.72
C TYR A 52 6.06 7.73 -0.71
N ILE A 53 5.78 6.48 -1.05
CA ILE A 53 6.28 5.30 -0.33
C ILE A 53 7.48 4.77 -1.12
N HIS A 54 8.63 4.64 -0.48
CA HIS A 54 9.86 4.16 -1.10
C HIS A 54 10.18 2.75 -0.60
N GLY A 55 10.73 1.91 -1.48
CA GLY A 55 11.30 0.61 -1.12
C GLY A 55 12.05 -0.03 -2.28
N ASP A 56 13.30 -0.40 -2.05
CA ASP A 56 14.18 -0.95 -3.11
C ASP A 56 13.78 -2.35 -3.62
N HIS A 57 12.86 -3.01 -2.93
CA HIS A 57 12.51 -4.42 -3.12
C HIS A 57 11.32 -4.65 -4.06
N PHE A 58 10.64 -3.60 -4.54
CA PHE A 58 9.50 -3.72 -5.43
C PHE A 58 9.69 -2.95 -6.75
N PRO A 59 9.05 -3.37 -7.86
CA PRO A 59 9.17 -2.69 -9.15
C PRO A 59 8.77 -1.21 -9.09
N GLY A 60 9.52 -0.35 -9.78
CA GLY A 60 9.33 1.10 -9.73
C GLY A 60 9.91 1.77 -8.48
N LYS A 61 10.19 1.02 -7.40
CA LYS A 61 10.82 1.45 -6.12
C LYS A 61 10.11 2.56 -5.33
N ILE A 62 9.12 3.19 -5.94
CA ILE A 62 8.36 4.31 -5.40
C ILE A 62 6.89 4.07 -5.74
N ILE A 63 6.00 4.28 -4.77
CA ILE A 63 4.54 4.35 -4.98
C ILE A 63 4.08 5.78 -4.69
N PRO A 64 3.83 6.58 -5.74
CA PRO A 64 3.27 7.92 -5.59
C PRO A 64 1.80 7.87 -5.20
N ILE A 65 1.39 8.74 -4.30
CA ILE A 65 0.01 8.89 -3.86
C ILE A 65 -0.32 10.38 -3.88
N ASN A 66 -1.28 10.80 -4.71
CA ASN A 66 -1.89 12.11 -4.51
C ASN A 66 -2.80 11.99 -3.28
N TYR A 67 -2.20 12.19 -2.11
CA TYR A 67 -2.78 11.83 -0.83
C TYR A 67 -3.74 12.92 -0.38
N LEU A 68 -5.00 12.54 -0.22
CA LEU A 68 -6.14 13.45 -0.07
C LEU A 68 -6.33 14.32 -1.32
N GLU A 69 -6.47 13.65 -2.46
CA GLU A 69 -6.81 14.29 -3.73
C GLU A 69 -8.07 15.16 -3.58
N ALA A 70 -9.06 14.65 -2.82
CA ALA A 70 -10.29 15.36 -2.56
C ALA A 70 -10.88 14.98 -1.19
N TYR A 71 -11.53 15.97 -0.57
CA TYR A 71 -12.63 15.76 0.37
C TYR A 71 -13.93 16.02 -0.38
N CYS A 72 -14.95 15.20 -0.14
CA CYS A 72 -16.13 15.16 -1.00
C CYS A 72 -17.43 15.25 -0.19
N ARG A 73 -18.43 15.92 -0.77
CA ARG A 73 -19.78 16.02 -0.22
C ARG A 73 -20.61 14.76 -0.45
N ALA A 74 -21.72 14.70 0.26
CA ALA A 74 -22.78 13.73 0.04
C ALA A 74 -23.34 13.76 -1.40
N ASN A 75 -24.04 12.71 -1.82
CA ASN A 75 -24.82 12.68 -3.07
C ASN A 75 -23.98 12.96 -4.33
N SER A 76 -22.77 12.41 -4.37
CA SER A 76 -21.77 12.70 -5.39
C SER A 76 -22.00 12.03 -6.76
N THR A 77 -22.82 10.98 -6.86
CA THR A 77 -22.85 10.10 -8.04
C THR A 77 -23.35 10.79 -9.32
N ASP A 78 -24.28 11.73 -9.19
CA ASP A 78 -24.80 12.51 -10.33
C ASP A 78 -24.31 13.97 -10.30
N ALA A 79 -23.59 14.34 -9.24
CA ALA A 79 -23.11 15.70 -9.01
C ALA A 79 -21.89 16.02 -9.88
N ASP A 80 -21.70 17.32 -10.15
CA ASP A 80 -20.51 17.79 -10.82
C ASP A 80 -19.29 17.72 -9.88
N TRP A 81 -18.21 17.09 -10.36
CA TRP A 81 -17.01 16.82 -9.56
C TRP A 81 -16.41 18.11 -8.99
N GLY A 82 -16.12 19.08 -9.86
CA GLY A 82 -15.40 20.30 -9.46
C GLY A 82 -16.30 21.36 -8.82
N LYS A 83 -17.57 21.42 -9.22
CA LYS A 83 -18.50 22.47 -8.74
C LYS A 83 -19.23 22.09 -7.46
N HIS A 84 -19.57 20.82 -7.28
CA HIS A 84 -20.50 20.39 -6.21
C HIS A 84 -19.89 19.33 -5.28
N THR A 85 -19.15 18.36 -5.83
CA THR A 85 -18.60 17.25 -5.03
C THR A 85 -17.42 17.67 -4.18
N VAL A 86 -16.37 18.26 -4.78
CA VAL A 86 -15.12 18.54 -4.06
C VAL A 86 -15.27 19.71 -3.09
N VAL A 87 -14.72 19.53 -1.89
CA VAL A 87 -14.56 20.54 -0.85
C VAL A 87 -13.09 20.92 -0.80
N LYS A 88 -12.81 22.23 -0.85
CA LYS A 88 -11.44 22.75 -0.71
C LYS A 88 -10.87 22.34 0.64
N HIS A 89 -9.58 22.07 0.68
CA HIS A 89 -8.85 21.78 1.90
C HIS A 89 -7.39 22.20 1.74
N GLU A 90 -6.69 22.31 2.86
CA GLU A 90 -5.25 22.51 2.92
C GLU A 90 -4.62 21.40 3.77
N THR A 91 -3.50 20.84 3.31
CA THR A 91 -2.77 19.78 4.01
C THR A 91 -1.35 20.22 4.32
N GLN A 92 -1.04 20.29 5.61
CA GLN A 92 0.25 20.72 6.14
C GLN A 92 1.04 19.52 6.66
N THR A 93 2.34 19.49 6.38
CA THR A 93 3.27 18.57 7.06
C THR A 93 3.56 19.13 8.44
N ILE A 94 3.29 18.34 9.48
CA ILE A 94 3.62 18.69 10.86
C ILE A 94 5.03 18.22 11.21
N SER A 95 5.36 16.98 10.86
CA SER A 95 6.70 16.43 11.07
C SER A 95 6.93 15.20 10.18
N LEU A 96 8.18 14.99 9.79
CA LEU A 96 8.71 13.71 9.33
C LEU A 96 9.90 13.40 10.23
N ASN A 97 9.96 12.21 10.81
CA ASN A 97 11.10 11.83 11.65
C ASN A 97 12.35 11.52 10.82
N ASP A 98 13.51 11.49 11.46
CA ASP A 98 14.81 11.42 10.77
C ASP A 98 14.99 10.15 9.93
N ASP A 99 14.41 9.03 10.35
CA ASP A 99 14.47 7.76 9.61
C ASP A 99 13.38 7.64 8.52
N GLN A 100 12.60 8.70 8.34
CA GLN A 100 11.54 8.83 7.34
C GLN A 100 10.45 7.75 7.42
N THR A 101 10.20 7.19 8.60
CA THR A 101 9.16 6.17 8.77
C THR A 101 7.85 6.72 9.33
N VAL A 102 7.85 7.87 9.98
CA VAL A 102 6.67 8.45 10.61
C VAL A 102 6.43 9.87 10.09
N LEU A 103 5.38 10.01 9.29
CA LEU A 103 4.90 11.29 8.76
C LEU A 103 3.63 11.71 9.50
N LYS A 104 3.62 12.92 10.05
CA LYS A 104 2.44 13.53 10.66
C LYS A 104 1.94 14.67 9.80
N LEU A 105 0.65 14.65 9.48
CA LEU A 105 -0.02 15.68 8.68
C LEU A 105 -1.21 16.27 9.43
N LYS A 106 -1.58 17.50 9.07
CA LYS A 106 -2.84 18.11 9.46
C LYS A 106 -3.56 18.64 8.23
N CYS A 107 -4.80 18.24 8.05
CA CYS A 107 -5.71 18.82 7.07
C CYS A 107 -6.67 19.78 7.74
N THR A 108 -6.96 20.88 7.04
CA THR A 108 -8.05 21.80 7.38
C THR A 108 -8.97 21.87 6.16
N VAL A 109 -10.19 21.38 6.31
CA VAL A 109 -11.21 21.41 5.26
C VAL A 109 -11.95 22.75 5.32
N ALA A 110 -12.41 23.26 4.18
CA ALA A 110 -13.00 24.59 4.07
C ALA A 110 -14.29 24.78 4.90
N ASP A 111 -14.95 23.68 5.29
CA ASP A 111 -16.11 23.72 6.18
C ASP A 111 -15.73 23.72 7.69
N GLY A 112 -14.43 23.73 8.00
CA GLY A 112 -13.87 23.86 9.34
C GLY A 112 -13.43 22.54 9.97
N VAL A 113 -13.70 21.38 9.35
CA VAL A 113 -13.21 20.09 9.86
C VAL A 113 -11.68 20.05 9.83
N THR A 114 -11.08 19.58 10.91
CA THR A 114 -9.65 19.27 10.96
C THR A 114 -9.42 17.76 10.95
N VAL A 115 -8.39 17.30 10.26
CA VAL A 115 -8.01 15.88 10.25
C VAL A 115 -6.52 15.76 10.54
N HIS A 116 -6.19 15.07 11.62
CA HIS A 116 -4.81 14.73 11.95
C HIS A 116 -4.48 13.34 11.42
N HIS A 117 -3.33 13.18 10.77
CA HIS A 117 -2.87 11.92 10.21
C HIS A 117 -1.53 11.56 10.84
N THR A 118 -1.39 10.33 11.29
CA THR A 118 -0.10 9.69 11.55
C THR A 118 0.05 8.55 10.56
N ILE A 119 1.07 8.63 9.72
CA ILE A 119 1.36 7.66 8.68
C ILE A 119 2.68 7.00 9.04
N THR A 120 2.68 5.67 9.18
CA THR A 120 3.83 4.91 9.65
C THR A 120 4.21 3.83 8.64
N ALA A 121 5.35 4.00 7.99
CA ALA A 121 5.97 2.97 7.17
C ALA A 121 6.67 1.92 8.04
N LYS A 122 6.46 0.66 7.71
CA LYS A 122 7.09 -0.50 8.35
C LYS A 122 7.86 -1.30 7.29
N GLU A 123 8.02 -2.60 7.50
CA GLU A 123 8.80 -3.45 6.59
C GLU A 123 8.07 -3.67 5.25
N ASP A 124 6.79 -4.04 5.31
CA ASP A 124 5.98 -4.46 4.18
C ASP A 124 4.58 -3.83 4.18
N GLU A 125 4.36 -2.84 5.06
CA GLU A 125 3.11 -2.12 5.18
C GLU A 125 3.31 -0.64 5.48
N VAL A 126 2.29 0.16 5.17
CA VAL A 126 2.14 1.53 5.67
C VAL A 126 0.83 1.62 6.43
N ASP A 127 0.91 2.04 7.67
CA ASP A 127 -0.22 2.22 8.58
C ASP A 127 -0.68 3.68 8.57
N PHE A 128 -1.99 3.91 8.50
CA PHE A 128 -2.61 5.22 8.50
C PHE A 128 -3.55 5.33 9.70
N GLN A 129 -3.24 6.22 10.64
CA GLN A 129 -4.10 6.54 11.79
C GLN A 129 -4.59 7.99 11.67
N LEU A 130 -5.90 8.16 11.57
CA LEU A 130 -6.54 9.44 11.29
C LEU A 130 -7.54 9.80 12.40
N VAL A 131 -7.56 11.07 12.77
CA VAL A 131 -8.53 11.64 13.70
C VAL A 131 -9.14 12.88 13.05
N ALA A 132 -10.39 12.76 12.62
CA ALA A 132 -11.18 13.87 12.10
C ALA A 132 -12.01 14.49 13.23
N HIS A 133 -12.01 15.82 13.33
CA HIS A 133 -12.76 16.56 14.33
C HIS A 133 -13.49 17.73 13.68
N ASN A 134 -14.75 17.94 14.06
CA ASN A 134 -15.52 19.12 13.69
C ASN A 134 -15.59 20.08 14.88
N PRO A 135 -14.73 21.11 14.96
CA PRO A 135 -14.75 22.09 16.05
C PRO A 135 -15.87 23.15 15.89
N THR A 136 -16.63 23.11 14.79
CA THR A 136 -17.60 24.15 14.47
C THR A 136 -18.96 23.90 15.14
N GLN A 137 -19.85 24.89 15.05
CA GLN A 137 -21.24 24.81 15.53
C GLN A 137 -22.22 24.28 14.47
N ARG A 138 -21.72 23.85 13.31
CA ARG A 138 -22.55 23.34 12.20
C ARG A 138 -22.14 21.93 11.82
N ARG A 139 -23.07 21.15 11.30
CA ARG A 139 -22.75 19.84 10.72
C ARG A 139 -21.85 20.05 9.50
N SER A 140 -20.78 19.27 9.40
CA SER A 140 -19.91 19.21 8.22
C SER A 140 -20.63 18.56 7.04
N GLU A 141 -20.41 19.10 5.84
CA GLU A 141 -20.93 18.53 4.59
C GLU A 141 -20.01 17.44 4.03
N VAL A 142 -18.78 17.33 4.55
CA VAL A 142 -17.78 16.40 4.07
C VAL A 142 -18.13 14.97 4.50
N HIS A 143 -18.34 14.11 3.51
CA HIS A 143 -18.74 12.73 3.70
C HIS A 143 -17.62 11.73 3.51
N TRP A 144 -16.61 12.02 2.71
CA TRP A 144 -15.54 11.08 2.39
C TRP A 144 -14.31 11.79 1.81
N ALA A 145 -13.19 11.09 1.73
CA ALA A 145 -11.97 11.59 1.12
C ALA A 145 -11.20 10.50 0.36
N GLN A 146 -10.46 10.91 -0.68
CA GLN A 146 -9.83 10.00 -1.63
C GLN A 146 -8.30 10.06 -1.59
N PRO A 147 -7.61 8.96 -1.25
CA PRO A 147 -6.20 8.76 -1.62
C PRO A 147 -6.09 8.17 -3.03
N CYS A 148 -5.39 8.88 -3.91
CA CYS A 148 -5.22 8.47 -5.31
C CYS A 148 -3.85 7.82 -5.53
N ILE A 149 -3.80 6.49 -5.41
CA ILE A 149 -2.55 5.74 -5.32
C ILE A 149 -2.12 5.26 -6.71
N ARG A 150 -0.96 5.71 -7.19
CA ARG A 150 -0.41 5.36 -8.50
C ARG A 150 0.30 4.02 -8.45
N VAL A 151 -0.25 3.04 -9.15
CA VAL A 151 0.27 1.65 -9.17
C VAL A 151 0.86 1.25 -10.52
N GLY A 152 0.91 2.17 -11.48
CA GLY A 152 1.39 1.91 -12.84
C GLY A 152 2.80 1.29 -12.87
N ASP A 153 3.79 1.96 -12.26
CA ASP A 153 5.18 1.47 -12.27
C ASP A 153 5.34 0.18 -11.46
N PHE A 154 4.63 0.05 -10.33
CA PHE A 154 4.59 -1.18 -9.55
C PHE A 154 4.12 -2.38 -10.37
N ALA A 155 3.06 -2.19 -11.16
CA ALA A 155 2.49 -3.22 -12.04
C ALA A 155 3.27 -3.39 -13.37
N GLY A 156 4.36 -2.65 -13.58
CA GLY A 156 5.13 -2.68 -14.84
C GLY A 156 4.43 -2.04 -16.04
N LEU A 157 3.39 -1.23 -15.78
CA LEU A 157 2.48 -0.64 -16.76
C LEU A 157 2.41 0.88 -16.59
N GLY A 158 3.53 1.45 -16.17
CA GLY A 158 3.74 2.89 -16.00
C GLY A 158 3.72 3.64 -17.31
N GLN A 159 3.78 4.98 -17.22
CA GLN A 159 3.73 5.85 -18.41
C GLN A 159 4.89 5.61 -19.38
N SER A 160 6.06 5.22 -18.88
CA SER A 160 7.22 4.89 -19.73
C SER A 160 7.08 3.55 -20.47
N GLN A 161 6.15 2.68 -20.02
CA GLN A 161 5.96 1.34 -20.56
C GLN A 161 4.80 1.25 -21.56
N THR A 162 3.73 2.02 -21.34
CA THR A 162 2.56 2.03 -22.22
C THR A 162 1.76 3.32 -22.10
N ASP A 163 1.22 3.78 -23.23
CA ASP A 163 0.28 4.92 -23.27
C ASP A 163 -1.12 4.55 -22.76
N ASP A 164 -1.46 3.26 -22.75
CA ASP A 164 -2.74 2.76 -22.23
C ASP A 164 -2.78 2.92 -20.71
N LYS A 165 -3.49 3.96 -20.24
CA LYS A 165 -3.68 4.26 -18.82
C LYS A 165 -4.47 3.19 -18.06
N TYR A 166 -5.07 2.22 -18.76
CA TYR A 166 -5.90 1.15 -18.19
C TYR A 166 -5.24 -0.22 -18.28
N ALA A 167 -4.05 -0.35 -18.87
CA ALA A 167 -3.39 -1.66 -19.00
C ALA A 167 -3.21 -2.37 -17.63
N TYR A 168 -2.95 -1.60 -16.56
CA TYR A 168 -2.77 -2.09 -15.20
C TYR A 168 -3.98 -2.81 -14.59
N ILE A 169 -5.19 -2.58 -15.12
CA ILE A 169 -6.40 -3.18 -14.54
C ILE A 169 -6.36 -4.71 -14.63
N LYS A 170 -5.70 -5.28 -15.65
CA LYS A 170 -5.57 -6.74 -15.81
C LYS A 170 -4.81 -7.41 -14.66
N LYS A 171 -4.02 -6.63 -13.92
CA LYS A 171 -3.30 -7.07 -12.72
C LYS A 171 -4.02 -6.70 -11.42
N SER A 172 -5.14 -5.99 -11.50
CA SER A 172 -5.86 -5.43 -10.36
C SER A 172 -7.02 -6.32 -9.93
N PHE A 173 -7.40 -6.25 -8.65
CA PHE A 173 -8.49 -7.03 -8.08
C PHE A 173 -9.25 -6.25 -7.01
N ILE A 174 -10.49 -6.70 -6.79
CA ILE A 174 -11.31 -6.44 -5.59
C ILE A 174 -11.84 -7.78 -5.08
N PHE A 175 -12.65 -7.78 -4.02
CA PHE A 175 -13.34 -8.97 -3.55
C PHE A 175 -14.83 -8.92 -3.87
N LEU A 176 -15.30 -9.96 -4.57
CA LEU A 176 -16.71 -10.21 -4.87
C LEU A 176 -17.06 -11.63 -4.40
N ASP A 177 -18.23 -11.80 -3.80
CA ASP A 177 -18.69 -13.08 -3.24
C ASP A 177 -17.64 -13.77 -2.34
N GLY A 178 -16.90 -12.97 -1.56
CA GLY A 178 -15.84 -13.43 -0.65
C GLY A 178 -14.55 -13.90 -1.33
N LYS A 179 -14.38 -13.68 -2.64
CA LYS A 179 -13.23 -14.15 -3.43
C LYS A 179 -12.58 -13.01 -4.21
N PRO A 180 -11.27 -13.09 -4.48
CA PRO A 180 -10.62 -12.13 -5.37
C PRO A 180 -11.25 -12.22 -6.77
N ALA A 181 -11.66 -11.07 -7.29
CA ALA A 181 -12.17 -10.89 -8.64
C ALA A 181 -11.23 -9.96 -9.40
N MET A 182 -10.52 -10.52 -10.38
CA MET A 182 -9.62 -9.75 -11.23
C MET A 182 -10.40 -8.77 -12.12
N MET A 183 -9.78 -7.64 -12.44
CA MET A 183 -10.36 -6.63 -13.31
C MET A 183 -9.93 -6.82 -14.77
N PRO A 184 -10.79 -6.42 -15.74
CA PRO A 184 -12.15 -5.98 -15.55
C PRO A 184 -13.05 -7.11 -15.02
N THR A 185 -13.93 -6.79 -14.06
CA THR A 185 -14.90 -7.78 -13.56
C THR A 185 -15.96 -8.07 -14.62
N ARG A 186 -16.70 -9.18 -14.45
CA ARG A 186 -17.67 -9.66 -15.44
C ARG A 186 -18.72 -8.61 -15.82
N ASN A 187 -19.21 -7.83 -14.85
CA ASN A 187 -20.27 -6.85 -15.04
C ASN A 187 -19.73 -5.40 -15.05
N TRP A 188 -18.65 -5.17 -15.80
CA TRP A 188 -18.03 -3.85 -15.90
C TRP A 188 -19.02 -2.78 -16.39
N ALA A 189 -19.16 -1.70 -15.63
CA ALA A 189 -20.01 -0.57 -15.97
C ALA A 189 -19.28 0.38 -16.91
N THR A 190 -19.98 0.93 -17.89
CA THR A 190 -19.39 1.82 -18.92
C THR A 190 -20.09 3.16 -19.05
N LYS A 191 -21.12 3.41 -18.23
CA LYS A 191 -21.95 4.62 -18.29
C LYS A 191 -21.96 5.32 -16.94
N ALA A 192 -21.67 6.62 -16.96
CA ALA A 192 -21.83 7.56 -15.85
C ALA A 192 -21.65 8.98 -16.37
N ARG A 193 -21.71 9.97 -15.47
CA ARG A 193 -21.42 11.37 -15.76
C ARG A 193 -20.01 11.58 -16.30
N TYR A 194 -19.01 10.96 -15.67
CA TYR A 194 -17.62 10.99 -16.14
C TYR A 194 -17.17 9.59 -16.52
N VAL A 195 -16.54 9.47 -17.67
CA VAL A 195 -15.88 8.24 -18.13
C VAL A 195 -14.43 8.55 -18.48
N PRO A 196 -13.53 7.57 -18.41
CA PRO A 196 -13.71 6.16 -17.97
C PRO A 196 -13.50 6.01 -16.45
N GLY A 197 -13.33 4.78 -15.95
CA GLY A 197 -13.17 4.44 -14.53
C GLY A 197 -14.21 3.43 -14.06
N GLN A 198 -14.07 2.90 -12.84
CA GLN A 198 -15.04 1.95 -12.27
C GLN A 198 -15.11 2.08 -10.76
N VAL A 199 -16.32 2.28 -10.24
CA VAL A 199 -16.63 2.43 -8.81
C VAL A 199 -17.36 1.19 -8.32
N TRP A 200 -17.05 0.76 -7.10
CA TRP A 200 -17.81 -0.24 -6.35
C TRP A 200 -18.25 0.35 -5.01
N CYS A 201 -19.57 0.36 -4.79
CA CYS A 201 -20.19 0.95 -3.61
C CYS A 201 -20.46 -0.13 -2.55
N PRO A 202 -19.96 0.03 -1.31
CA PRO A 202 -20.23 -0.88 -0.20
C PRO A 202 -21.71 -0.91 0.17
N MET A 203 -22.17 -2.02 0.75
CA MET A 203 -23.60 -2.24 1.08
C MET A 203 -24.19 -1.16 2.00
N ASN A 204 -23.39 -0.65 2.93
CA ASN A 204 -23.78 0.32 3.96
C ASN A 204 -23.55 1.78 3.54
N VAL A 205 -23.18 2.03 2.28
CA VAL A 205 -23.03 3.37 1.72
C VAL A 205 -24.18 3.62 0.72
N PRO A 206 -24.88 4.77 0.80
CA PRO A 206 -25.88 5.10 -0.20
C PRO A 206 -25.24 5.12 -1.60
N ARG A 207 -25.84 4.42 -2.56
CA ARG A 207 -25.33 4.36 -3.95
C ARG A 207 -25.35 5.70 -4.69
N THR A 208 -26.03 6.70 -4.14
CA THR A 208 -25.99 8.09 -4.61
C THR A 208 -24.77 8.86 -4.07
N ASP A 209 -24.07 8.33 -3.07
CA ASP A 209 -23.00 8.97 -2.31
C ASP A 209 -21.60 8.52 -2.74
N VAL A 210 -21.42 8.07 -3.99
CA VAL A 210 -20.12 7.60 -4.50
C VAL A 210 -19.69 8.40 -5.72
N ASN A 211 -18.43 8.23 -6.15
CA ASN A 211 -17.83 8.99 -7.23
C ASN A 211 -18.68 8.93 -8.52
N PRO A 212 -18.81 10.06 -9.26
CA PRO A 212 -19.65 10.17 -10.47
C PRO A 212 -19.11 9.44 -11.72
N ARG A 213 -18.36 8.36 -11.51
CA ARG A 213 -17.78 7.45 -12.51
C ARG A 213 -18.65 6.18 -12.64
N PRO A 214 -18.43 5.32 -13.65
CA PRO A 214 -19.26 4.13 -13.86
C PRO A 214 -19.39 3.29 -12.59
N LEU A 215 -20.61 3.19 -12.08
CA LEU A 215 -20.91 2.53 -10.83
C LEU A 215 -21.32 1.08 -11.08
N SER A 216 -20.55 0.12 -10.55
CA SER A 216 -20.85 -1.30 -10.65
C SER A 216 -22.14 -1.63 -9.92
N LYS A 217 -22.93 -2.54 -10.49
CA LYS A 217 -24.07 -3.16 -9.77
C LYS A 217 -23.60 -4.15 -8.71
N GLU A 218 -22.38 -4.68 -8.84
CA GLU A 218 -21.77 -5.58 -7.88
C GLU A 218 -21.39 -4.81 -6.62
N VAL A 219 -21.69 -5.40 -5.46
CA VAL A 219 -21.32 -4.87 -4.15
C VAL A 219 -20.04 -5.57 -3.71
N PRO A 220 -18.97 -4.84 -3.35
CA PRO A 220 -17.74 -5.47 -2.90
C PRO A 220 -17.97 -6.16 -1.56
N SER A 221 -17.43 -7.37 -1.41
CA SER A 221 -17.57 -8.15 -0.17
C SER A 221 -16.83 -7.52 1.01
N ASN A 222 -15.80 -6.72 0.73
CA ASN A 222 -14.96 -6.09 1.73
C ASN A 222 -14.29 -4.81 1.17
N GLY A 223 -13.46 -4.13 1.94
CA GLY A 223 -12.81 -2.86 1.58
C GLY A 223 -11.40 -3.00 0.97
N LEU A 224 -10.99 -4.20 0.56
CA LEU A 224 -9.66 -4.46 0.02
C LEU A 224 -9.64 -4.37 -1.52
N ILE A 225 -8.73 -3.54 -2.03
CA ILE A 225 -8.44 -3.39 -3.46
C ILE A 225 -6.93 -3.42 -3.67
N GLY A 226 -6.46 -4.02 -4.76
CA GLY A 226 -5.02 -4.17 -4.99
C GLY A 226 -4.64 -4.57 -6.41
N CYS A 227 -3.36 -4.79 -6.63
CA CYS A 227 -2.81 -5.34 -7.86
C CYS A 227 -1.52 -6.12 -7.64
N TYR A 228 -1.19 -6.98 -8.60
CA TYR A 228 0.09 -7.68 -8.67
C TYR A 228 1.20 -6.80 -9.25
N SER A 229 2.44 -7.05 -8.82
CA SER A 229 3.65 -6.39 -9.35
C SER A 229 3.93 -6.78 -10.80
N ALA A 230 4.88 -6.08 -11.44
CA ALA A 230 5.30 -6.31 -12.83
C ALA A 230 5.62 -7.79 -13.14
N ASP A 231 6.28 -8.46 -12.21
CA ASP A 231 6.76 -9.85 -12.27
C ASP A 231 5.87 -10.84 -11.51
N ASP A 232 4.69 -10.39 -11.04
CA ASP A 232 3.72 -11.18 -10.27
C ASP A 232 4.24 -11.76 -8.95
N SER A 233 5.40 -11.28 -8.46
CA SER A 233 6.02 -11.77 -7.22
C SER A 233 5.49 -11.10 -5.95
N LEU A 234 4.90 -9.90 -6.07
CA LEU A 234 4.35 -9.12 -4.98
C LEU A 234 2.89 -8.71 -5.23
N ILE A 235 2.15 -8.47 -4.15
CA ILE A 235 0.85 -7.81 -4.15
C ILE A 235 0.97 -6.45 -3.46
N PHE A 236 0.49 -5.41 -4.14
CA PHE A 236 0.09 -4.16 -3.52
C PHE A 236 -1.40 -4.24 -3.17
N ALA A 237 -1.80 -3.88 -1.96
CA ALA A 237 -3.21 -3.73 -1.62
C ALA A 237 -3.44 -2.61 -0.62
N THR A 238 -4.63 -2.00 -0.63
CA THR A 238 -5.01 -0.92 0.27
C THR A 238 -6.43 -1.12 0.80
N ALA A 239 -6.67 -0.68 2.04
CA ALA A 239 -7.97 -0.68 2.70
C ALA A 239 -8.07 0.42 3.75
N PHE A 240 -9.29 0.89 4.00
CA PHE A 240 -9.63 1.82 5.08
C PHE A 240 -10.87 1.37 5.84
N GLU A 241 -11.00 1.77 7.10
CA GLU A 241 -12.22 1.61 7.90
C GLU A 241 -12.53 2.91 8.67
N PRO A 242 -13.75 3.43 8.57
CA PRO A 242 -14.78 3.06 7.58
C PRO A 242 -14.38 3.50 6.17
N TYR A 243 -14.75 2.71 5.16
CA TYR A 243 -14.55 3.05 3.74
C TYR A 243 -15.84 3.52 3.06
N GLN A 244 -15.67 4.33 2.02
CA GLN A 244 -16.73 4.93 1.21
C GLN A 244 -16.95 4.14 -0.08
N GLU A 245 -15.88 3.83 -0.78
CA GLU A 245 -15.90 3.15 -2.07
C GLU A 245 -14.55 2.51 -2.39
N LEU A 246 -14.58 1.56 -3.33
CA LEU A 246 -13.40 1.13 -4.06
C LEU A 246 -13.47 1.71 -5.46
N PHE A 247 -12.38 2.27 -5.95
CA PHE A 247 -12.36 2.92 -7.27
C PHE A 247 -11.10 2.58 -8.06
N GLN A 248 -11.33 2.15 -9.31
CA GLN A 248 -10.33 2.06 -10.36
C GLN A 248 -10.31 3.40 -11.09
N GLY A 249 -9.23 4.16 -10.94
CA GLY A 249 -9.13 5.52 -11.44
C GLY A 249 -8.44 5.67 -12.80
N VAL A 250 -8.42 6.91 -13.32
CA VAL A 250 -8.13 7.21 -14.73
C VAL A 250 -6.67 7.48 -15.08
N ILE A 251 -5.80 7.39 -14.10
CA ILE A 251 -4.37 7.69 -14.21
C ILE A 251 -3.58 6.63 -13.45
N ARG A 252 -3.80 5.36 -13.84
CA ARG A 252 -3.12 4.19 -13.30
C ARG A 252 -3.20 4.09 -11.78
N CYS A 253 -4.41 4.29 -11.23
CA CYS A 253 -4.60 4.39 -9.79
C CYS A 253 -5.71 3.52 -9.22
N LEU A 254 -5.46 3.02 -8.02
CA LEU A 254 -6.44 2.33 -7.18
C LEU A 254 -6.76 3.20 -5.98
N HIS A 255 -8.00 3.12 -5.54
CA HIS A 255 -8.55 3.93 -4.46
C HIS A 255 -9.32 3.02 -3.51
N ALA A 256 -8.99 3.13 -2.22
CA ALA A 256 -9.87 2.76 -1.12
C ALA A 256 -10.17 4.06 -0.38
N ASP A 257 -11.32 4.66 -0.66
CA ASP A 257 -11.67 5.97 -0.13
C ASP A 257 -12.26 5.82 1.27
N PHE A 258 -11.91 6.70 2.20
CA PHE A 258 -12.40 6.59 3.58
C PHE A 258 -13.61 7.47 3.85
N ARG A 259 -14.49 7.00 4.74
CA ARG A 259 -15.77 7.64 5.04
C ARG A 259 -15.73 8.47 6.32
N LEU A 260 -16.13 9.73 6.19
CA LEU A 260 -16.40 10.64 7.32
C LEU A 260 -17.89 10.61 7.70
N GLY A 261 -18.79 10.66 6.72
CA GLY A 261 -20.25 10.59 6.90
C GLY A 261 -20.92 11.90 7.33
N GLY A 262 -20.20 13.02 7.29
CA GLY A 262 -20.64 14.33 7.77
C GLY A 262 -20.66 14.41 9.29
N LEU A 263 -19.65 15.06 9.85
CA LEU A 263 -19.45 15.16 11.29
C LEU A 263 -20.40 16.19 11.93
N GLN A 264 -21.06 15.83 13.02
CA GLN A 264 -21.85 16.75 13.85
C GLN A 264 -20.96 17.78 14.57
N PRO A 265 -21.52 18.90 15.06
CA PRO A 265 -20.78 19.84 15.91
C PRO A 265 -20.07 19.14 17.08
N GLY A 266 -18.78 19.41 17.26
CA GLY A 266 -17.94 18.81 18.31
C GLY A 266 -17.59 17.33 18.09
N GLN A 267 -18.10 16.68 17.04
CA GLN A 267 -17.87 15.25 16.82
C GLN A 267 -16.41 14.98 16.44
N THR A 268 -15.87 13.90 16.99
CA THR A 268 -14.59 13.32 16.59
C THR A 268 -14.83 11.92 16.03
N LYS A 269 -14.10 11.57 14.97
CA LYS A 269 -14.13 10.26 14.34
C LYS A 269 -12.71 9.76 14.09
N THR A 270 -12.45 8.51 14.43
CA THR A 270 -11.21 7.83 14.08
C THR A 270 -11.39 7.07 12.77
N ILE A 271 -10.34 7.08 11.96
CA ILE A 271 -10.25 6.36 10.69
C ILE A 271 -8.90 5.65 10.67
N ARG A 272 -8.88 4.43 10.16
CA ARG A 272 -7.67 3.61 10.07
C ARG A 272 -7.53 3.05 8.67
N GLY A 273 -6.32 3.02 8.15
CA GLY A 273 -6.03 2.47 6.84
C GLY A 273 -4.71 1.75 6.80
N LYS A 274 -4.56 0.87 5.80
CA LYS A 274 -3.32 0.16 5.53
C LYS A 274 -3.06 0.10 4.04
N ILE A 275 -1.78 0.18 3.70
CA ILE A 275 -1.23 -0.29 2.43
C ILE A 275 -0.33 -1.48 2.75
N TYR A 276 -0.43 -2.54 1.94
CA TYR A 276 0.39 -3.74 1.99
C TYR A 276 1.23 -3.83 0.73
N ILE A 277 2.50 -4.22 0.87
CA ILE A 277 3.42 -4.59 -0.23
C ILE A 277 4.05 -5.92 0.18
N VAL A 278 3.38 -7.02 -0.15
CA VAL A 278 3.66 -8.36 0.40
C VAL A 278 3.97 -9.35 -0.71
N PRO A 279 4.58 -10.52 -0.42
CA PRO A 279 4.66 -11.63 -1.38
C PRO A 279 3.30 -11.94 -2.00
N ALA A 280 3.28 -12.46 -3.23
CA ALA A 280 2.08 -12.82 -3.98
C ALA A 280 1.33 -14.05 -3.43
N ASP A 281 1.04 -14.04 -2.13
CA ASP A 281 0.22 -15.00 -1.41
C ASP A 281 -1.09 -14.31 -0.99
N MET A 282 -2.13 -14.52 -1.79
CA MET A 282 -3.44 -13.92 -1.57
C MET A 282 -4.07 -14.38 -0.25
N ASP A 283 -3.90 -15.63 0.14
CA ASP A 283 -4.49 -16.18 1.37
C ASP A 283 -3.82 -15.56 2.61
N ALA A 284 -2.49 -15.37 2.57
CA ALA A 284 -1.77 -14.68 3.63
C ALA A 284 -2.17 -13.20 3.72
N LEU A 285 -2.34 -12.52 2.58
CA LEU A 285 -2.84 -11.15 2.53
C LEU A 285 -4.25 -11.06 3.14
N VAL A 286 -5.18 -11.94 2.75
CA VAL A 286 -6.55 -11.95 3.27
C VAL A 286 -6.55 -12.17 4.79
N LYS A 287 -5.81 -13.15 5.31
CA LYS A 287 -5.71 -13.38 6.76
C LYS A 287 -5.17 -12.16 7.52
N ARG A 288 -4.18 -11.48 6.96
CA ARG A 288 -3.64 -10.23 7.53
C ARG A 288 -4.70 -9.13 7.52
N TYR A 289 -5.35 -8.94 6.38
CA TYR A 289 -6.43 -7.98 6.22
C TYR A 289 -7.58 -8.24 7.20
N GLU A 290 -8.01 -9.49 7.38
CA GLU A 290 -9.10 -9.85 8.30
C GLU A 290 -8.77 -9.55 9.76
N ARG A 291 -7.52 -9.80 10.17
CA ARG A 291 -7.03 -9.43 11.51
C ARG A 291 -7.00 -7.91 11.67
N ASP A 292 -6.56 -7.21 10.64
CA ASP A 292 -6.41 -5.78 10.68
C ASP A 292 -7.78 -5.08 10.55
N PHE A 293 -8.78 -5.63 9.86
CA PHE A 293 -10.12 -5.07 9.61
C PHE A 293 -11.28 -6.03 9.95
N PRO A 294 -11.38 -6.53 11.19
CA PRO A 294 -12.34 -7.58 11.56
C PRO A 294 -13.81 -7.18 11.38
N GLU A 295 -14.10 -5.88 11.32
CA GLU A 295 -15.44 -5.32 11.10
C GLU A 295 -15.94 -5.56 9.67
N GLN A 296 -15.00 -5.64 8.71
CA GLN A 296 -15.28 -5.84 7.28
C GLN A 296 -15.33 -7.32 6.89
N VAL A 297 -15.02 -8.23 7.81
CA VAL A 297 -15.02 -9.69 7.60
C VAL A 297 -16.41 -10.31 7.86
N LYS A 298 -17.29 -9.59 8.55
CA LYS A 298 -18.60 -10.13 8.93
C LYS A 298 -19.41 -10.49 7.68
N LYS A 299 -19.76 -11.77 7.60
CA LYS A 299 -20.60 -12.39 6.57
C LYS A 299 -21.84 -11.54 6.33
N GLN A 300 -21.94 -10.96 5.14
CA GLN A 300 -23.23 -10.62 4.54
C GLN A 300 -23.97 -11.91 4.22
#